data_AF-A0A368KPV0-F1
#
_entry.id   AF-A0A368KPV0-F1
#
_cell.length_a   1.000
_cell.length_b   1.000
_cell.length_c   1.000
_cell.angle_alpha   90.00
_cell.angle_beta   90.00
_cell.angle_gamma   90.00
#
_symmetry.space_group_name_H-M   'P 1'
#
loop_
_entity.id
_entity.type
_entity.pdbx_description
1 polymer ?
#
loop_
_entity_poly.entity_id
_entity_poly.type
_entity_poly.pdbx_seq_one_letter_code
_entity_poly.pdbx_strand_id
1 'polypeptide(L)'
;MTVFYIVIAVLVLLFGFFSYLNAANWNVLHVLGLFLTFGAGFAYLVLAAATLRTETSWKNTAEKLQEQVAVQEAKIEQLENGFSLDPRTGRLNVVENEADSLSGAEAELKRIMYDRGRLWRNVSRGAINNNQINLSLPPIQVAASGDPEAPAAAPAATQPPRSLAVNDIVYAFGQMPLSPEQPKIQVPAYFIGEFVVKAVNAQNLTVEPTTKLEPIQQKAISQSNPWMLYDKMPVDEYEIFESMDDEQLATLLRDAGARLGLPQPLSDEMVVRFQRTGEAAQNDDPELTVMSKVTFQQDYEVTVDAETETTGVTQEFEPASGLAIAGFLKQGSPTKITKGTQVIMSLAGEKGKALVDQGIVTIDEKLYYRPLNDFAFQFHAYKAQVEALQDTAYVLNQSIEMFKKSEQIAKDVVAYRSQEKAKLQDDKSKVVYEQEQIAKYKTRLMDYLTETLKINSQLYRTNQTLVEELKRASDEVMQRLEQQRLEQSSSDSLTLAN
;
A
#
# COMPACT_ATOMS: atom_id res chain seq x y z
N MET A 1 -0.60 76.84 42.96
CA MET A 1 -1.98 77.32 43.20
C MET A 1 -2.02 78.43 44.25
N THR A 2 -1.54 78.20 45.48
CA THR A 2 -1.58 79.18 46.59
C THR A 2 -0.90 80.52 46.31
N VAL A 3 0.29 80.51 45.69
CA VAL A 3 1.03 81.75 45.35
C VAL A 3 0.31 82.61 44.31
N PHE A 4 -0.38 81.99 43.35
CA PHE A 4 -1.10 82.69 42.28
C PHE A 4 -2.33 83.43 42.80
N TYR A 5 -3.09 82.82 43.72
CA TYR A 5 -4.22 83.48 44.38
C TYR A 5 -3.79 84.66 45.25
N ILE A 6 -2.63 84.56 45.90
CA ILE A 6 -2.05 85.66 46.68
C ILE A 6 -1.67 86.83 45.78
N VAL A 7 -1.00 86.56 44.64
CA VAL A 7 -0.63 87.60 43.67
C VAL A 7 -1.86 88.29 43.07
N ILE A 8 -2.91 87.54 42.73
CA ILE A 8 -4.18 88.10 42.25
C ILE A 8 -4.85 88.96 43.32
N ALA A 9 -4.91 88.49 44.57
CA ALA A 9 -5.51 89.24 45.67
C ALA A 9 -4.76 90.56 45.93
N VAL A 10 -3.43 90.54 45.87
CA VAL A 10 -2.58 91.74 46.00
C VAL A 10 -2.81 92.71 44.84
N LEU A 11 -2.91 92.23 43.60
CA LEU A 11 -3.19 93.06 42.41
C LEU A 11 -4.57 93.72 42.48
N VAL A 12 -5.60 92.99 42.89
CA VAL A 12 -6.96 93.53 43.04
C VAL A 12 -7.02 94.57 44.16
N LEU A 13 -6.34 94.33 45.29
CA LEU A 13 -6.23 95.29 46.39
C LEU A 13 -5.49 96.57 45.98
N LEU A 14 -4.34 96.44 45.29
CA LEU A 14 -3.59 97.58 44.76
C LEU A 14 -4.42 98.37 43.74
N PHE A 15 -5.12 97.68 42.83
CA PHE A 15 -6.00 98.33 41.86
C PHE A 15 -7.14 99.10 42.54
N GLY A 16 -7.79 98.51 43.55
CA GLY A 16 -8.82 99.20 44.33
C GLY A 16 -8.27 100.42 45.08
N PHE A 17 -7.09 100.31 45.68
CA PHE A 17 -6.41 101.39 46.38
C PHE A 17 -6.02 102.55 45.44
N PHE A 18 -5.39 102.26 44.29
CA PHE A 18 -5.03 103.28 43.30
C PHE A 18 -6.23 103.91 42.61
N SER A 19 -7.31 103.15 42.39
CA SER A 19 -8.57 103.68 41.86
C SER A 19 -9.24 104.63 42.84
N TYR A 20 -9.21 104.31 44.15
CA TYR A 20 -9.73 105.18 45.21
C TYR A 20 -8.95 106.49 45.33
N LEU A 21 -7.60 106.43 45.33
CA LEU A 21 -6.76 107.63 45.42
C LEU A 21 -6.93 108.59 44.24
N ASN A 22 -7.24 108.07 43.04
CA ASN A 22 -7.42 108.88 41.84
C ASN A 22 -8.88 109.31 41.59
N ALA A 23 -9.85 108.80 42.36
CA ALA A 23 -11.27 109.08 42.17
C ALA A 23 -11.63 110.57 42.37
N ALA A 24 -10.86 111.33 43.14
CA ALA A 24 -11.08 112.76 43.37
C ALA A 24 -10.68 113.65 42.17
N ASN A 25 -9.78 113.18 41.32
CA ASN A 25 -9.20 113.97 40.22
C ASN A 25 -9.71 113.55 38.83
N TRP A 26 -10.33 112.37 38.71
CA TRP A 26 -10.69 111.77 37.42
C TRP A 26 -12.19 111.87 37.15
N ASN A 27 -12.53 112.16 35.89
CA ASN A 27 -13.91 112.15 35.45
C ASN A 27 -14.46 110.70 35.44
N VAL A 28 -15.72 110.50 35.80
CA VAL A 28 -16.34 109.18 36.04
C VAL A 28 -16.13 108.19 34.88
N LEU A 29 -16.14 108.69 33.63
CA LEU A 29 -15.89 107.88 32.44
C LEU A 29 -14.48 107.25 32.39
N HIS A 30 -13.45 107.92 32.90
CA HIS A 30 -12.09 107.38 32.94
C HIS A 30 -11.95 106.26 33.99
N VAL A 31 -12.62 106.41 35.14
CA VAL A 31 -12.66 105.37 36.18
C VAL A 31 -13.40 104.14 35.68
N LEU A 32 -14.54 104.34 34.99
CA LEU A 32 -15.30 103.24 34.38
C LEU A 32 -14.50 102.54 33.27
N GLY A 33 -13.82 103.29 32.41
CA GLY A 33 -12.96 102.75 31.36
C GLY A 33 -11.77 101.95 31.91
N LEU A 34 -11.13 102.43 32.98
CA LEU A 34 -10.06 101.71 33.68
C LEU A 34 -10.58 100.41 34.32
N PHE A 35 -11.76 100.44 34.94
CA PHE A 35 -12.38 99.25 35.52
C PHE A 35 -12.73 98.20 34.45
N LEU A 36 -13.31 98.62 33.33
CA LEU A 36 -13.65 97.72 32.22
C LEU A 36 -12.40 97.12 31.55
N THR A 37 -11.35 97.92 31.35
CA THR A 37 -10.08 97.44 30.78
C THR A 37 -9.33 96.51 31.73
N PHE A 38 -9.33 96.78 33.04
CA PHE A 38 -8.80 95.87 34.05
C PHE A 38 -9.60 94.55 34.11
N GLY A 39 -10.93 94.63 34.12
CA GLY A 39 -11.80 93.45 34.09
C GLY A 39 -11.61 92.61 32.83
N ALA A 40 -11.48 93.25 31.66
CA ALA A 40 -11.19 92.58 30.40
C ALA A 40 -9.80 91.94 30.37
N GLY A 41 -8.78 92.63 30.88
CA GLY A 41 -7.41 92.09 31.00
C GLY A 41 -7.34 90.90 31.95
N PHE A 42 -8.06 90.97 33.08
CA PHE A 42 -8.15 89.85 34.02
C PHE A 42 -8.89 88.65 33.42
N ALA A 43 -10.03 88.87 32.76
CA ALA A 43 -10.76 87.81 32.07
C ALA A 43 -9.92 87.17 30.96
N TYR A 44 -9.16 87.97 30.21
CA TYR A 44 -8.22 87.49 29.20
C TYR A 44 -7.13 86.60 29.81
N LEU A 45 -6.51 87.00 30.93
CA LEU A 45 -5.49 86.20 31.61
C LEU A 45 -6.04 84.84 32.10
N VAL A 46 -7.26 84.82 32.63
CA VAL A 46 -7.91 83.58 33.08
C VAL A 46 -8.19 82.66 31.88
N LEU A 47 -8.73 83.21 30.78
CA LEU A 47 -8.99 82.44 29.56
C LEU A 47 -7.69 81.94 28.93
N ALA A 48 -6.64 82.76 28.86
CA ALA A 48 -5.32 82.38 28.35
C ALA A 48 -4.67 81.28 29.22
N ALA A 49 -4.81 81.34 30.54
CA ALA A 49 -4.32 80.28 31.43
C ALA A 49 -5.12 78.97 31.25
N ALA A 50 -6.45 79.07 31.05
CA ALA A 50 -7.29 77.91 30.80
C ALA A 50 -6.97 77.25 29.44
N THR A 51 -6.73 78.04 28.38
CA THR A 51 -6.31 77.50 27.08
C THR A 51 -4.95 76.84 27.15
N LEU A 52 -3.95 77.45 27.81
CA LEU A 52 -2.62 76.85 27.99
C LEU A 52 -2.68 75.55 28.81
N ARG A 53 -3.51 75.50 29.86
CA ARG A 53 -3.72 74.26 30.64
C ARG A 53 -4.36 73.17 29.79
N THR A 54 -5.34 73.55 28.97
CA THR A 54 -6.02 72.64 28.06
C THR A 54 -5.04 72.12 27.03
N GLU A 55 -4.27 72.99 26.37
CA GLU A 55 -3.21 72.63 25.42
C GLU A 55 -2.18 71.67 26.03
N THR A 56 -1.72 71.95 27.25
CA THR A 56 -0.79 71.06 27.97
C THR A 56 -1.41 69.69 28.21
N SER A 57 -2.70 69.64 28.60
CA SER A 57 -3.42 68.38 28.77
C SER A 57 -3.54 67.62 27.45
N TRP A 58 -3.85 68.30 26.34
CA TRP A 58 -3.95 67.68 25.03
C TRP A 58 -2.60 67.16 24.54
N LYS A 59 -1.51 67.91 24.75
CA LYS A 59 -0.14 67.44 24.44
C LYS A 59 0.20 66.16 25.20
N ASN A 60 -0.03 66.14 26.51
CA ASN A 60 0.22 64.95 27.33
C ASN A 60 -0.62 63.74 26.89
N THR A 61 -1.88 63.96 26.49
CA THR A 61 -2.74 62.89 25.97
C THR A 61 -2.27 62.41 24.60
N ALA A 62 -1.86 63.32 23.72
CA ALA A 62 -1.32 62.98 22.40
C ALA A 62 -0.03 62.15 22.53
N GLU A 63 0.89 62.54 23.41
CA GLU A 63 2.13 61.79 23.69
C GLU A 63 1.81 60.38 24.21
N LYS A 64 0.86 60.24 25.15
CA LYS A 64 0.44 58.92 25.66
C LYS A 64 -0.20 58.04 24.59
N LEU A 65 -1.06 58.61 23.75
CA LEU A 65 -1.70 57.86 22.67
C LEU A 65 -0.68 57.44 21.61
N GLN A 66 0.27 58.32 21.27
CA GLN A 66 1.34 58.01 20.33
C GLN A 66 2.24 56.89 20.86
N GLU A 67 2.53 56.89 22.16
CA GLU A 67 3.28 55.81 22.82
C GLU A 67 2.49 54.49 22.83
N GLN A 68 1.17 54.53 23.05
CA GLN A 68 0.31 53.35 22.97
C GLN A 68 0.25 52.78 21.55
N VAL A 69 0.14 53.63 20.53
CA VAL A 69 0.16 53.20 19.11
C VAL A 69 1.47 52.50 18.79
N ALA A 70 2.62 53.10 19.14
CA ALA A 70 3.93 52.49 18.89
C ALA A 70 4.09 51.13 19.59
N VAL A 71 3.59 50.99 20.83
CA VAL A 71 3.62 49.70 21.55
C VAL A 71 2.71 48.65 20.88
N GLN A 72 1.53 49.04 20.40
CA GLN A 72 0.63 48.12 19.70
C GLN A 72 1.16 47.73 18.32
N GLU A 73 1.75 48.66 17.57
CA GLU A 73 2.42 48.39 16.29
C GLU A 73 3.57 47.39 16.49
N ALA A 74 4.43 47.62 17.48
CA ALA A 74 5.50 46.67 17.82
C ALA A 74 4.96 45.30 18.25
N LYS A 75 3.78 45.24 18.88
CA LYS A 75 3.13 43.97 19.24
C LYS A 75 2.56 43.25 18.02
N ILE A 76 1.96 43.97 17.08
CA ILE A 76 1.50 43.40 15.80
C ILE A 76 2.69 42.83 15.04
N GLU A 77 3.78 43.60 14.92
CA GLU A 77 5.01 43.14 14.27
C GLU A 77 5.59 41.89 14.95
N GLN A 78 5.56 41.84 16.29
CA GLN A 78 5.97 40.67 17.06
C GLN A 78 5.11 39.44 16.74
N LEU A 79 3.79 39.60 16.64
CA LEU A 79 2.87 38.52 16.33
C LEU A 79 2.97 38.09 14.87
N GLU A 80 3.29 38.98 13.93
CA GLU A 80 3.45 38.64 12.51
C GLU A 80 4.78 37.91 12.27
N ASN A 81 5.89 38.47 12.76
CA ASN A 81 7.24 38.06 12.39
C ASN A 81 7.99 37.27 13.47
N GLY A 82 7.44 37.14 14.68
CA GLY A 82 8.08 36.46 15.81
C GLY A 82 9.13 37.30 16.56
N PHE A 83 9.38 38.53 16.10
CA PHE A 83 10.25 39.48 16.79
C PHE A 83 9.77 40.92 16.56
N SER A 84 10.03 41.80 17.53
CA SER A 84 9.91 43.24 17.33
C SER A 84 10.89 44.02 18.20
N LEU A 85 11.11 45.28 17.84
CA LEU A 85 11.90 46.19 18.66
C LEU A 85 10.97 46.95 19.61
N ASP A 86 11.21 46.89 20.92
CA ASP A 86 10.46 47.70 21.87
C ASP A 86 10.78 49.19 21.66
N PRO A 87 9.81 50.04 21.29
CA PRO A 87 10.06 51.46 21.02
C PRO A 87 10.51 52.24 22.27
N ARG A 88 10.28 51.73 23.49
CA ARG A 88 10.71 52.39 24.74
C ARG A 88 12.12 52.04 25.18
N THR A 89 12.52 50.79 24.96
CA THR A 89 13.78 50.25 25.50
C THR A 89 14.82 49.95 24.43
N GLY A 90 14.43 49.92 23.15
CA GLY A 90 15.29 49.57 22.02
C GLY A 90 15.78 48.12 22.06
N ARG A 91 15.16 47.28 22.90
CA ARG A 91 15.50 45.87 23.04
C ARG A 91 14.70 45.03 22.07
N LEU A 92 15.34 44.00 21.54
CA LEU A 92 14.70 42.99 20.72
C LEU A 92 13.84 42.11 21.64
N ASN A 93 12.53 42.13 21.41
CA ASN A 93 11.61 41.19 22.01
C ASN A 93 11.38 40.07 21.01
N VAL A 94 11.79 38.86 21.39
CA VAL A 94 11.56 37.64 20.61
C VAL A 94 10.50 36.82 21.32
N VAL A 95 9.62 36.20 20.56
CA VAL A 95 8.61 35.29 21.10
C VAL A 95 9.30 34.01 21.61
N GLU A 96 8.96 33.54 22.81
CA GLU A 96 9.61 32.37 23.44
C GLU A 96 9.34 31.06 22.67
N ASN A 97 8.18 30.97 22.03
CA ASN A 97 7.79 29.84 21.20
C ASN A 97 7.48 30.33 19.77
N GLU A 98 8.16 29.76 18.77
CA GLU A 98 8.01 30.18 17.36
C GLU A 98 6.56 30.07 16.89
N ALA A 99 5.79 29.09 17.39
CA ALA A 99 4.39 28.85 17.07
C ALA A 99 3.42 29.95 17.53
N ASP A 100 3.83 30.81 18.47
CA ASP A 100 3.01 31.94 18.93
C ASP A 100 3.02 33.12 17.94
N SER A 101 3.88 33.08 16.91
CA SER A 101 3.91 34.01 15.80
C SER A 101 3.20 33.45 14.56
N LEU A 102 2.62 34.30 13.72
CA LEU A 102 1.96 33.89 12.48
C LEU A 102 2.95 33.20 11.53
N SER A 103 4.12 33.80 11.34
CA SER A 103 5.17 33.22 10.49
C SER A 103 5.69 31.88 11.01
N GLY A 104 5.88 31.73 12.32
CA GLY A 104 6.29 30.46 12.92
C GLY A 104 5.18 29.41 12.92
N ALA A 105 3.92 29.78 13.19
CA ALA A 105 2.77 28.90 13.04
C ALA A 105 2.57 28.45 11.58
N GLU A 106 2.80 29.34 10.61
CA GLU A 106 2.82 28.98 9.18
C GLU A 106 3.94 28.01 8.85
N ALA A 107 5.13 28.17 9.45
CA ALA A 107 6.26 27.27 9.25
C ALA A 107 5.98 25.89 9.86
N GLU A 108 5.43 25.84 11.07
CA GLU A 108 5.01 24.61 11.74
C GLU A 108 3.90 23.91 10.96
N LEU A 109 2.89 24.66 10.50
CA LEU A 109 1.84 24.12 9.64
C LEU A 109 2.43 23.56 8.34
N LYS A 110 3.38 24.26 7.70
CA LYS A 110 4.05 23.76 6.49
C LYS A 110 4.84 22.48 6.76
N ARG A 111 5.49 22.36 7.92
CA ARG A 111 6.18 21.14 8.34
C ARG A 111 5.20 19.98 8.52
N ILE A 112 4.12 20.20 9.30
CA ILE A 112 3.07 19.19 9.49
C ILE A 112 2.41 18.81 8.17
N MET A 113 2.16 19.77 7.28
CA MET A 113 1.60 19.52 5.95
C MET A 113 2.57 18.80 5.02
N TYR A 114 3.88 19.00 5.19
CA TYR A 114 4.89 18.26 4.45
C TYR A 114 4.91 16.78 4.88
N ASP A 115 4.84 16.51 6.18
CA ASP A 115 4.88 15.16 6.74
C ASP A 115 3.60 14.39 6.36
N ARG A 116 2.43 14.99 6.60
CA ARG A 116 1.12 14.38 6.28
C ARG A 116 0.81 14.33 4.78
N GLY A 117 1.50 15.13 3.99
CA GLY A 117 1.20 15.35 2.60
C GLY A 117 -0.14 16.07 2.37
N ARG A 118 -0.49 16.24 1.10
CA ARG A 118 -1.71 16.90 0.67
C ARG A 118 -2.86 15.90 0.52
N LEU A 119 -4.08 16.34 0.83
CA LEU A 119 -5.28 15.52 0.83
C LEU A 119 -6.39 16.16 0.01
N TRP A 120 -6.94 15.42 -0.95
CA TRP A 120 -8.11 15.84 -1.73
C TRP A 120 -9.29 14.92 -1.41
N ARG A 121 -10.36 15.49 -0.85
CA ARG A 121 -11.58 14.77 -0.45
C ARG A 121 -12.70 14.97 -1.48
N ASN A 122 -13.73 14.13 -1.41
CA ASN A 122 -14.92 14.16 -2.27
C ASN A 122 -14.61 14.24 -3.79
N VAL A 123 -13.56 13.56 -4.25
CA VAL A 123 -13.18 13.58 -5.67
C VAL A 123 -14.14 12.68 -6.44
N SER A 124 -14.84 13.26 -7.41
CA SER A 124 -15.80 12.52 -8.22
C SER A 124 -15.09 11.79 -9.36
N ARG A 125 -15.44 10.52 -9.58
CA ARG A 125 -14.91 9.73 -10.69
C ARG A 125 -15.76 9.92 -11.94
N GLY A 126 -15.13 10.39 -13.01
CA GLY A 126 -15.68 10.49 -14.36
C GLY A 126 -15.51 9.21 -15.19
N ALA A 127 -15.47 9.37 -16.51
CA ALA A 127 -15.32 8.26 -17.45
C ALA A 127 -13.91 7.65 -17.42
N ILE A 128 -13.84 6.34 -17.66
CA ILE A 128 -12.61 5.57 -17.82
C ILE A 128 -12.40 5.32 -19.32
N ASN A 129 -11.31 5.85 -19.88
CA ASN A 129 -10.98 5.72 -21.29
C ASN A 129 -9.51 5.30 -21.44
N ASN A 130 -9.22 4.24 -22.18
CA ASN A 130 -7.85 3.79 -22.47
C ASN A 130 -6.93 3.72 -21.24
N ASN A 131 -7.38 3.06 -20.16
CA ASN A 131 -6.65 2.95 -18.88
C ASN A 131 -6.42 4.28 -18.12
N GLN A 132 -6.96 5.40 -18.63
CA GLN A 132 -6.96 6.69 -17.95
C GLN A 132 -8.32 6.95 -17.31
N ILE A 133 -8.29 7.55 -16.14
CA ILE A 133 -9.47 7.85 -15.33
C ILE A 133 -9.56 9.35 -15.20
N ASN A 134 -10.68 9.92 -15.65
CA ASN A 134 -10.98 11.32 -15.41
C ASN A 134 -11.57 11.47 -14.01
N LEU A 135 -11.01 12.37 -13.23
CA LEU A 135 -11.40 12.73 -11.88
C LEU A 135 -11.82 14.19 -11.87
N SER A 136 -12.79 14.53 -11.02
CA SER A 136 -13.27 15.90 -10.84
C SER A 136 -13.20 16.25 -9.36
N LEU A 137 -12.38 17.27 -9.07
CA LEU A 137 -12.17 17.79 -7.73
C LEU A 137 -13.32 18.75 -7.37
N PRO A 138 -13.85 18.69 -6.13
CA PRO A 138 -14.94 19.57 -5.71
C PRO A 138 -14.51 21.04 -5.73
N PRO A 139 -15.39 21.99 -6.08
CA PRO A 139 -15.03 23.41 -6.20
C PRO A 139 -14.50 23.96 -4.87
N ILE A 140 -13.47 24.82 -4.93
CA ILE A 140 -12.97 25.52 -3.74
C ILE A 140 -14.03 26.56 -3.38
N GLN A 141 -14.73 26.36 -2.26
CA GLN A 141 -15.59 27.39 -1.67
C GLN A 141 -14.68 28.43 -1.02
N VAL A 142 -14.50 29.57 -1.68
CA VAL A 142 -13.91 30.74 -1.04
C VAL A 142 -14.92 31.20 0.01
N ALA A 143 -14.49 31.38 1.26
CA ALA A 143 -15.36 31.90 2.32
C ALA A 143 -15.99 33.20 1.82
N ALA A 144 -17.31 33.26 1.75
CA ALA A 144 -18.01 34.48 1.39
C ALA A 144 -17.65 35.53 2.44
N SER A 145 -16.96 36.60 2.03
CA SER A 145 -16.80 37.79 2.86
C SER A 145 -18.20 38.26 3.24
N GLY A 146 -18.55 38.19 4.53
CA GLY A 146 -19.85 38.57 5.06
C GLY A 146 -20.07 40.09 5.09
N ASP A 147 -19.62 40.79 4.05
CA ASP A 147 -19.73 42.25 3.93
C ASP A 147 -20.95 42.59 3.05
N PRO A 148 -22.05 43.12 3.62
CA PRO A 148 -23.30 43.36 2.90
C PRO A 148 -23.25 44.53 1.90
N GLU A 149 -22.12 45.25 1.80
CA GLU A 149 -21.92 46.35 0.83
C GLU A 149 -20.88 46.08 -0.26
N ALA A 150 -20.37 44.84 -0.37
CA ALA A 150 -19.43 44.51 -1.44
C ALA A 150 -20.11 44.59 -2.83
N PRO A 151 -19.51 45.31 -3.81
CA PRO A 151 -20.07 45.42 -5.17
C PRO A 151 -20.23 44.02 -5.80
N ALA A 152 -21.27 43.88 -6.62
CA ALA A 152 -21.66 42.64 -7.28
C ALA A 152 -20.45 41.84 -7.77
N ALA A 153 -20.41 40.57 -7.36
CA ALA A 153 -19.32 39.64 -7.59
C ALA A 153 -18.73 39.76 -9.01
N ALA A 154 -17.46 40.16 -9.06
CA ALA A 154 -16.64 40.02 -10.26
C ALA A 154 -16.72 38.55 -10.77
N PRO A 155 -16.61 38.31 -12.09
CA PRO A 155 -16.60 36.96 -12.64
C PRO A 155 -15.61 36.10 -11.86
N ALA A 156 -16.06 34.91 -11.45
CA ALA A 156 -15.34 34.01 -10.56
C ALA A 156 -13.85 33.99 -10.90
N ALA A 157 -13.02 34.48 -9.96
CA ALA A 157 -11.58 34.46 -10.10
C ALA A 157 -11.16 33.06 -10.54
N THR A 158 -10.30 33.01 -11.57
CA THR A 158 -9.67 31.78 -12.05
C THR A 158 -9.21 31.03 -10.82
N GLN A 159 -9.84 29.88 -10.52
CA GLN A 159 -9.58 29.16 -9.28
C GLN A 159 -8.06 28.96 -9.17
N PRO A 160 -7.45 29.23 -8.00
CA PRO A 160 -6.01 29.12 -7.85
C PRO A 160 -5.56 27.73 -8.33
N PRO A 161 -4.39 27.63 -8.98
CA PRO A 161 -3.89 26.36 -9.48
C PRO A 161 -3.93 25.35 -8.33
N ARG A 162 -4.64 24.23 -8.54
CA ARG A 162 -4.60 23.11 -7.60
C ARG A 162 -3.13 22.70 -7.48
N SER A 163 -2.69 22.39 -6.27
CA SER A 163 -1.29 22.06 -5.99
C SER A 163 -0.79 20.77 -6.67
N LEU A 164 -1.64 20.02 -7.38
CA LEU A 164 -1.24 18.84 -8.16
C LEU A 164 -0.54 19.22 -9.46
N ALA A 165 0.63 18.64 -9.71
CA ALA A 165 1.36 18.78 -10.96
C ALA A 165 1.23 17.52 -11.84
N VAL A 166 1.59 17.67 -13.11
CA VAL A 166 1.72 16.52 -14.02
C VAL A 166 2.91 15.67 -13.59
N ASN A 167 2.73 14.35 -13.60
CA ASN A 167 3.62 13.31 -13.07
C ASN A 167 3.67 13.17 -11.54
N ASP A 168 2.84 13.89 -10.79
CA ASP A 168 2.67 13.59 -9.36
C ASP A 168 2.07 12.19 -9.18
N ILE A 169 2.53 11.45 -8.18
CA ILE A 169 1.98 10.16 -7.78
C ILE A 169 0.98 10.40 -6.66
N VAL A 170 -0.21 9.82 -6.79
CA VAL A 170 -1.28 9.91 -5.79
C VAL A 170 -1.82 8.54 -5.43
N TYR A 171 -2.12 8.35 -4.15
CA TYR A 171 -2.75 7.15 -3.61
C TYR A 171 -4.26 7.38 -3.49
N ALA A 172 -5.06 6.56 -4.17
CA ALA A 172 -6.51 6.73 -4.20
C ALA A 172 -7.21 5.72 -3.28
N PHE A 173 -8.18 6.22 -2.52
CA PHE A 173 -9.05 5.45 -1.63
C PHE A 173 -10.51 5.76 -1.92
N GLY A 174 -11.38 4.74 -1.83
CA GLY A 174 -12.82 4.97 -1.84
C GLY A 174 -13.29 5.53 -0.51
N GLN A 175 -14.18 6.53 -0.54
CA GLN A 175 -14.73 7.14 0.67
C GLN A 175 -16.01 6.43 1.11
N MET A 176 -16.14 6.27 2.42
CA MET A 176 -17.38 5.84 3.06
C MET A 176 -17.61 6.65 4.34
N PRO A 177 -18.87 6.81 4.77
CA PRO A 177 -19.16 7.44 6.04
C PRO A 177 -18.55 6.62 7.19
N LEU A 178 -17.98 7.31 8.19
CA LEU A 178 -17.36 6.69 9.35
C LEU A 178 -18.33 5.74 10.07
N SER A 179 -19.56 6.20 10.30
CA SER A 179 -20.63 5.40 10.89
C SER A 179 -21.96 5.77 10.21
N PRO A 180 -22.94 4.85 10.14
CA PRO A 180 -24.30 5.19 9.72
C PRO A 180 -24.89 6.39 10.47
N GLU A 181 -24.48 6.60 11.72
CA GLU A 181 -24.94 7.70 12.58
C GLU A 181 -24.21 9.02 12.31
N GLN A 182 -23.01 8.97 11.70
CA GLN A 182 -22.18 10.14 11.39
C GLN A 182 -21.87 10.24 9.88
N PRO A 183 -22.89 10.42 9.02
CA PRO A 183 -22.71 10.39 7.56
C PRO A 183 -21.91 11.58 7.01
N LYS A 184 -21.69 12.62 7.81
CA LYS A 184 -20.93 13.82 7.42
C LYS A 184 -19.42 13.60 7.41
N ILE A 185 -18.92 12.64 8.18
CA ILE A 185 -17.49 12.36 8.28
C ILE A 185 -17.17 11.23 7.30
N GLN A 186 -16.59 11.59 6.17
CA GLN A 186 -16.11 10.64 5.17
C GLN A 186 -14.68 10.22 5.50
N VAL A 187 -14.44 8.91 5.53
CA VAL A 187 -13.13 8.30 5.79
C VAL A 187 -12.72 7.40 4.63
N PRO A 188 -11.40 7.20 4.40
CA PRO A 188 -10.94 6.20 3.44
C PRO A 188 -11.37 4.80 3.92
N ALA A 189 -12.00 4.04 3.03
CA ALA A 189 -12.48 2.70 3.32
C ALA A 189 -11.61 1.65 2.63
N TYR A 190 -11.55 1.66 1.30
CA TYR A 190 -10.79 0.67 0.54
C TYR A 190 -9.78 1.33 -0.36
N PHE A 191 -8.60 0.71 -0.46
CA PHE A 191 -7.54 1.15 -1.34
C PHE A 191 -7.91 0.82 -2.79
N ILE A 192 -7.87 1.85 -3.65
CA ILE A 192 -8.19 1.72 -5.08
C ILE A 192 -6.91 1.44 -5.86
N GLY A 193 -5.82 2.13 -5.53
CA GLY A 193 -4.54 1.95 -6.20
C GLY A 193 -3.68 3.21 -6.15
N GLU A 194 -2.51 3.07 -6.76
CA GLU A 194 -1.56 4.15 -6.97
C GLU A 194 -1.66 4.64 -8.41
N PHE A 195 -1.70 5.96 -8.59
CA PHE A 195 -1.94 6.59 -9.88
C PHE A 195 -0.94 7.72 -10.12
N VAL A 196 -0.53 7.87 -11.38
CA VAL A 196 0.24 9.02 -11.85
C VAL A 196 -0.69 10.03 -12.51
N VAL A 197 -0.52 11.30 -12.17
CA VAL A 197 -1.25 12.41 -12.78
C VAL A 197 -0.72 12.66 -14.20
N LYS A 198 -1.59 12.58 -15.21
CA LYS A 198 -1.22 12.83 -16.61
C LYS A 198 -1.62 14.22 -17.11
N ALA A 199 -2.73 14.76 -16.61
CA ALA A 199 -3.19 16.08 -16.97
C ALA A 199 -3.96 16.73 -15.82
N VAL A 200 -3.77 18.04 -15.64
CA VAL A 200 -4.47 18.84 -14.64
C VAL A 200 -5.10 20.03 -15.35
N ASN A 201 -6.43 20.09 -15.34
CA ASN A 201 -7.24 21.12 -15.99
C ASN A 201 -8.23 21.72 -14.96
N ALA A 202 -7.73 22.62 -14.12
CA ALA A 202 -8.48 23.27 -13.04
C ALA A 202 -9.15 22.27 -12.07
N GLN A 203 -10.41 21.90 -12.29
CA GLN A 203 -11.14 20.91 -11.48
C GLN A 203 -10.99 19.49 -12.01
N ASN A 204 -10.66 19.32 -13.29
CA ASN A 204 -10.56 18.02 -13.92
C ASN A 204 -9.12 17.54 -13.89
N LEU A 205 -8.94 16.29 -13.49
CA LEU A 205 -7.66 15.61 -13.37
C LEU A 205 -7.75 14.32 -14.18
N THR A 206 -6.74 14.02 -14.99
CA THR A 206 -6.65 12.71 -15.66
C THR A 206 -5.52 11.94 -15.01
N VAL A 207 -5.84 10.76 -14.48
CA VAL A 207 -4.88 9.88 -13.81
C VAL A 207 -4.78 8.54 -14.51
N GLU A 208 -3.62 7.89 -14.39
CA GLU A 208 -3.38 6.55 -14.93
C GLU A 208 -2.77 5.67 -13.82
N PRO A 209 -3.21 4.41 -13.66
CA PRO A 209 -2.59 3.50 -12.70
C PRO A 209 -1.08 3.35 -12.96
N THR A 210 -0.25 3.43 -11.93
CA THR A 210 1.21 3.21 -12.08
C THR A 210 1.54 1.76 -12.39
N THR A 211 0.65 0.86 -11.98
CA THR A 211 0.78 -0.59 -12.12
C THR A 211 -0.57 -1.20 -12.52
N LYS A 212 -0.56 -2.42 -13.06
CA LYS A 212 -1.78 -3.12 -13.47
C LYS A 212 -2.70 -3.32 -12.26
N LEU A 213 -3.93 -2.84 -12.34
CA LEU A 213 -4.87 -2.96 -11.22
C LEU A 213 -5.35 -4.39 -11.03
N GLU A 214 -5.45 -4.83 -9.78
CA GLU A 214 -6.00 -6.12 -9.42
C GLU A 214 -7.51 -6.20 -9.66
N PRO A 215 -8.11 -7.39 -9.82
CA PRO A 215 -9.55 -7.53 -10.01
C PRO A 215 -10.40 -6.84 -8.92
N ILE A 216 -9.93 -6.87 -7.67
CA ILE A 216 -10.62 -6.22 -6.55
C ILE A 216 -10.56 -4.68 -6.67
N GLN A 217 -9.42 -4.14 -7.10
CA GLN A 217 -9.23 -2.72 -7.36
C GLN A 217 -10.05 -2.26 -8.57
N GLN A 218 -10.10 -3.05 -9.64
CA GLN A 218 -10.95 -2.78 -10.81
C GLN A 218 -12.43 -2.71 -10.40
N LYS A 219 -12.89 -3.64 -9.55
CA LYS A 219 -14.25 -3.61 -8.98
C LYS A 219 -14.47 -2.38 -8.10
N ALA A 220 -13.48 -1.98 -7.31
CA ALA A 220 -13.54 -0.79 -6.46
C ALA A 220 -13.69 0.49 -7.30
N ILE A 221 -12.97 0.60 -8.42
CA ILE A 221 -13.11 1.71 -9.37
C ILE A 221 -14.52 1.79 -9.95
N SER A 222 -15.18 0.66 -10.16
CA SER A 222 -16.55 0.63 -10.67
C SER A 222 -17.60 1.13 -9.67
N GLN A 223 -17.27 1.27 -8.39
CA GLN A 223 -18.21 1.77 -7.38
C GLN A 223 -18.49 3.27 -7.56
N SER A 224 -19.67 3.72 -7.12
CA SER A 224 -20.11 5.13 -7.23
C SER A 224 -19.61 6.04 -6.11
N ASN A 225 -18.85 5.50 -5.15
CA ASN A 225 -18.37 6.28 -4.01
C ASN A 225 -17.33 7.31 -4.46
N PRO A 226 -17.31 8.51 -3.84
CA PRO A 226 -16.28 9.49 -4.12
C PRO A 226 -14.90 8.99 -3.65
N TRP A 227 -13.86 9.54 -4.24
CA TRP A 227 -12.48 9.16 -3.97
C TRP A 227 -11.79 10.17 -3.05
N MET A 228 -10.89 9.67 -2.23
CA MET A 228 -9.92 10.43 -1.46
C MET A 228 -8.55 10.22 -2.09
N LEU A 229 -7.87 11.31 -2.46
CA LEU A 229 -6.53 11.26 -3.02
C LEU A 229 -5.53 11.75 -1.98
N TYR A 230 -4.49 10.97 -1.77
CA TYR A 230 -3.37 11.29 -0.89
C TYR A 230 -2.11 11.48 -1.71
N ASP A 231 -1.38 12.54 -1.42
CA ASP A 231 -0.06 12.82 -2.01
C ASP A 231 1.02 11.88 -1.45
N LYS A 232 0.97 11.64 -0.14
CA LYS A 232 1.79 10.66 0.57
C LYS A 232 0.88 9.61 1.19
N MET A 233 1.31 8.35 1.16
CA MET A 233 0.58 7.30 1.86
C MET A 233 0.49 7.66 3.35
N PRO A 234 -0.67 7.55 4.01
CA PRO A 234 -0.75 7.76 5.45
C PRO A 234 0.26 6.88 6.17
N VAL A 235 0.94 7.44 7.18
CA VAL A 235 1.86 6.70 8.04
C VAL A 235 1.11 6.22 9.27
N ASP A 236 1.47 5.04 9.75
CA ASP A 236 0.94 4.49 10.99
C ASP A 236 1.74 5.04 12.18
N GLU A 237 1.07 5.58 13.18
CA GLU A 237 1.67 6.25 14.33
C GLU A 237 1.01 5.82 15.64
N TYR A 238 1.78 5.80 16.73
CA TYR A 238 1.26 5.50 18.07
C TYR A 238 0.42 6.66 18.62
N GLU A 239 0.91 7.89 18.43
CA GLU A 239 0.41 9.14 19.01
C GLU A 239 -1.07 9.41 18.70
N ILE A 240 -1.54 8.96 17.54
CA ILE A 240 -2.94 9.13 17.09
C ILE A 240 -3.93 8.46 18.06
N PHE A 241 -3.51 7.42 18.79
CA PHE A 241 -4.38 6.62 19.65
C PHE A 241 -4.19 6.91 21.14
N GLU A 242 -3.15 7.66 21.54
CA GLU A 242 -2.83 7.92 22.96
C GLU A 242 -3.92 8.69 23.72
N SER A 243 -4.72 9.48 22.99
CA SER A 243 -5.82 10.26 23.58
C SER A 243 -7.15 9.51 23.66
N MET A 244 -7.21 8.28 23.14
CA MET A 244 -8.43 7.45 23.14
C MET A 244 -8.42 6.50 24.34
N ASP A 245 -9.58 6.32 24.97
CA ASP A 245 -9.73 5.24 25.94
C ASP A 245 -9.84 3.87 25.25
N ASP A 246 -9.62 2.78 26.02
CA ASP A 246 -9.62 1.42 25.48
C ASP A 246 -10.94 1.01 24.82
N GLU A 247 -12.07 1.53 25.32
CA GLU A 247 -13.41 1.22 24.81
C GLU A 247 -13.68 1.92 23.48
N GLN A 248 -13.28 3.19 23.38
CA GLN A 248 -13.33 3.99 22.16
C GLN A 248 -12.43 3.38 21.09
N LEU A 249 -11.21 2.99 21.45
CA LEU A 249 -10.27 2.34 20.53
C LEU A 249 -10.81 1.00 20.03
N ALA A 250 -11.35 0.17 20.93
CA ALA A 250 -11.97 -1.09 20.57
C ALA A 250 -13.16 -0.91 19.62
N THR A 251 -14.02 0.07 19.90
CA THR A 251 -15.18 0.39 19.07
C THR A 251 -14.74 0.86 17.68
N LEU A 252 -13.79 1.79 17.61
CA LEU A 252 -13.27 2.33 16.36
C LEU A 252 -12.66 1.24 15.47
N LEU A 253 -11.87 0.33 16.04
CA LEU A 253 -11.23 -0.77 15.31
C LEU A 253 -12.23 -1.85 14.90
N ARG A 254 -13.21 -2.20 15.75
CA ARG A 254 -14.27 -3.16 15.40
C ARG A 254 -15.18 -2.61 14.30
N ASP A 255 -15.57 -1.34 14.38
CA ASP A 255 -16.36 -0.68 13.35
C ASP A 255 -15.58 -0.61 12.03
N ALA A 256 -14.28 -0.30 12.10
CA ALA A 256 -13.41 -0.36 10.91
C ALA A 256 -13.35 -1.77 10.32
N GLY A 257 -13.14 -2.80 11.14
CA GLY A 257 -13.13 -4.18 10.69
C GLY A 257 -14.46 -4.59 10.07
N ALA A 258 -15.58 -4.25 10.68
CA ALA A 258 -16.92 -4.52 10.17
C ALA A 258 -17.19 -3.84 8.82
N ARG A 259 -16.79 -2.56 8.66
CA ARG A 259 -16.89 -1.82 7.39
C ARG A 259 -16.09 -2.47 6.26
N LEU A 260 -14.95 -3.07 6.59
CA LEU A 260 -14.08 -3.78 5.65
C LEU A 260 -14.47 -5.25 5.46
N GLY A 261 -15.47 -5.74 6.18
CA GLY A 261 -15.88 -7.14 6.15
C GLY A 261 -14.85 -8.11 6.75
N LEU A 262 -14.00 -7.62 7.66
CA LEU A 262 -13.04 -8.46 8.38
C LEU A 262 -13.78 -9.40 9.36
N PRO A 263 -13.35 -10.67 9.48
CA PRO A 263 -13.90 -11.59 10.47
C PRO A 263 -13.69 -11.06 11.90
N GLN A 264 -14.69 -11.25 12.77
CA GLN A 264 -14.65 -10.78 14.15
C GLN A 264 -13.38 -11.21 14.94
N PRO A 265 -12.89 -12.46 14.82
CA PRO A 265 -11.67 -12.86 15.53
C PRO A 265 -10.43 -12.03 15.16
N LEU A 266 -10.33 -11.60 13.90
CA LEU A 266 -9.21 -10.78 13.44
C LEU A 266 -9.34 -9.34 13.95
N SER A 267 -10.56 -8.80 13.96
CA SER A 267 -10.84 -7.49 14.57
C SER A 267 -10.50 -7.48 16.06
N ASP A 268 -10.86 -8.54 16.78
CA ASP A 268 -10.55 -8.66 18.21
C ASP A 268 -9.04 -8.79 18.46
N GLU A 269 -8.31 -9.50 17.60
CA GLU A 269 -6.85 -9.57 17.66
C GLU A 269 -6.20 -8.20 17.43
N MET A 270 -6.68 -7.41 16.46
CA MET A 270 -6.21 -6.05 16.25
C MET A 270 -6.45 -5.18 17.49
N VAL A 271 -7.64 -5.25 18.09
CA VAL A 271 -7.95 -4.50 19.31
C VAL A 271 -6.95 -4.80 20.42
N VAL A 272 -6.68 -6.08 20.69
CA VAL A 272 -5.70 -6.50 21.70
C VAL A 272 -4.31 -5.94 21.38
N ARG A 273 -3.86 -6.03 20.12
CA ARG A 273 -2.54 -5.51 19.73
C ARG A 273 -2.42 -4.00 19.91
N PHE A 274 -3.49 -3.25 19.65
CA PHE A 274 -3.47 -1.79 19.81
C PHE A 274 -3.50 -1.40 21.29
N GLN A 275 -4.37 -2.00 22.10
CA GLN A 275 -4.51 -1.72 23.53
C GLN A 275 -3.27 -2.08 24.35
N ARG A 276 -2.55 -3.16 23.98
CA ARG A 276 -1.32 -3.57 24.68
C ARG A 276 -0.13 -2.61 24.50
N THR A 277 -0.21 -1.65 23.58
CA THR A 277 0.90 -0.73 23.31
C THR A 277 1.22 0.10 24.55
N GLY A 278 2.46 0.00 25.03
CA GLY A 278 2.91 0.64 26.28
C GLY A 278 2.76 -0.22 27.54
N GLU A 279 2.15 -1.41 27.45
CA GLU A 279 2.10 -2.36 28.58
C GLU A 279 3.40 -3.15 28.73
N ALA A 280 3.56 -3.85 29.86
CA ALA A 280 4.71 -4.73 30.09
C ALA A 280 4.77 -5.86 29.04
N ALA A 281 5.94 -6.05 28.43
CA ALA A 281 6.17 -7.11 27.46
C ALA A 281 6.05 -8.50 28.10
N GLN A 282 5.47 -9.44 27.35
CA GLN A 282 5.37 -10.85 27.71
C GLN A 282 6.53 -11.64 27.10
N ASN A 283 6.81 -12.83 27.65
CA ASN A 283 7.97 -13.64 27.23
C ASN A 283 7.82 -14.25 25.81
N ASP A 284 6.59 -14.32 25.31
CA ASP A 284 6.22 -14.82 23.99
C ASP A 284 6.07 -13.72 22.93
N ASP A 285 6.19 -12.44 23.31
CA ASP A 285 6.14 -11.33 22.36
C ASP A 285 7.37 -11.37 21.42
N PRO A 286 7.19 -11.14 20.11
CA PRO A 286 8.30 -11.07 19.16
C PRO A 286 9.34 -10.01 19.53
N GLU A 287 10.63 -10.28 19.29
CA GLU A 287 11.71 -9.32 19.62
C GLU A 287 11.50 -7.93 18.98
N LEU A 288 10.91 -7.87 17.79
CA LEU A 288 10.57 -6.64 17.06
C LEU A 288 9.50 -5.78 17.74
N THR A 289 8.68 -6.37 18.61
CA THR A 289 7.62 -5.65 19.35
C THR A 289 8.02 -5.30 20.77
N VAL A 290 9.20 -5.74 21.22
CA VAL A 290 9.68 -5.48 22.58
C VAL A 290 10.62 -4.28 22.58
N MET A 291 10.15 -3.18 23.14
CA MET A 291 10.96 -1.99 23.40
C MET A 291 11.43 -2.02 24.85
N SER A 292 12.61 -1.47 25.13
CA SER A 292 13.13 -1.38 26.49
C SER A 292 13.18 0.07 26.91
N LYS A 293 12.58 0.40 28.05
CA LYS A 293 12.85 1.66 28.72
C LYS A 293 14.17 1.53 29.45
N VAL A 294 15.09 2.42 29.10
CA VAL A 294 16.46 2.40 29.60
C VAL A 294 16.82 3.73 30.24
N THR A 295 17.61 3.66 31.31
CA THR A 295 18.26 4.81 31.91
C THR A 295 19.75 4.81 31.53
N PHE A 296 20.23 5.92 30.98
CA PHE A 296 21.65 6.10 30.67
C PHE A 296 22.44 6.33 31.96
N GLN A 297 23.46 5.50 32.21
CA GLN A 297 24.32 5.58 33.40
C GLN A 297 25.55 6.46 33.18
N GLN A 298 25.85 6.80 31.92
CA GLN A 298 27.00 7.58 31.49
C GLN A 298 26.57 8.54 30.37
N ASP A 299 27.33 9.61 30.18
CA ASP A 299 27.14 10.47 29.01
C ASP A 299 27.50 9.68 27.74
N TYR A 300 26.62 9.72 26.74
CA TYR A 300 26.78 8.97 25.50
C TYR A 300 26.59 9.89 24.30
N GLU A 301 27.46 9.77 23.31
CA GLU A 301 27.43 10.58 22.10
C GLU A 301 27.19 9.66 20.89
N VAL A 302 26.18 9.98 20.10
CA VAL A 302 25.79 9.19 18.93
C VAL A 302 25.70 10.07 17.69
N THR A 303 26.33 9.62 16.61
CA THR A 303 26.18 10.24 15.30
C THR A 303 24.80 9.87 14.75
N VAL A 304 23.99 10.87 14.43
CA VAL A 304 22.61 10.70 13.91
C VAL A 304 22.48 11.02 12.42
N ASP A 305 23.52 11.59 11.82
CA ASP A 305 23.55 12.00 10.42
C ASP A 305 24.37 11.02 9.58
N ALA A 306 23.88 10.70 8.38
CA ALA A 306 24.63 9.90 7.42
C ALA A 306 25.74 10.74 6.78
N GLU A 307 26.91 10.12 6.51
CA GLU A 307 28.03 10.79 5.83
C GLU A 307 27.69 11.17 4.38
N THR A 308 26.81 10.41 3.73
CA THR A 308 26.34 10.68 2.37
C THR A 308 25.15 11.65 2.36
N GLU A 309 25.24 12.66 1.50
CA GLU A 309 24.11 13.51 1.11
C GLU A 309 23.59 13.00 -0.24
N THR A 310 22.35 12.56 -0.31
CA THR A 310 21.69 12.30 -1.61
C THR A 310 20.57 13.30 -1.79
N THR A 311 20.85 14.35 -2.57
CA THR A 311 19.84 15.28 -3.04
C THR A 311 18.87 14.54 -3.98
N GLY A 312 17.61 14.41 -3.57
CA GLY A 312 16.52 13.95 -4.44
C GLY A 312 16.02 12.52 -4.23
N VAL A 313 16.42 11.83 -3.15
CA VAL A 313 15.81 10.54 -2.78
C VAL A 313 14.57 10.80 -1.92
N THR A 314 13.48 10.10 -2.18
CA THR A 314 12.27 10.05 -1.34
C THR A 314 12.51 9.36 0.02
N GLN A 315 13.75 9.00 0.36
CA GLN A 315 14.14 8.34 1.60
C GLN A 315 14.80 9.36 2.52
N GLU A 316 14.15 9.58 3.66
CA GLU A 316 14.58 10.53 4.69
C GLU A 316 15.69 9.94 5.58
N PHE A 317 15.72 8.61 5.72
CA PHE A 317 16.66 7.85 6.53
C PHE A 317 17.37 6.77 5.71
N GLU A 318 18.62 6.47 6.08
CA GLU A 318 19.39 5.38 5.49
C GLU A 318 18.84 4.02 5.96
N PRO A 319 18.41 3.11 5.06
CA PRO A 319 17.76 1.87 5.47
C PRO A 319 18.60 0.93 6.35
N ALA A 320 19.93 0.96 6.19
CA ALA A 320 20.83 0.07 6.92
C ALA A 320 21.22 0.59 8.31
N SER A 321 21.33 1.90 8.46
CA SER A 321 21.87 2.53 9.67
C SER A 321 20.81 3.31 10.46
N GLY A 322 19.70 3.70 9.82
CA GLY A 322 18.67 4.58 10.36
C GLY A 322 19.10 6.05 10.46
N LEU A 323 20.26 6.43 9.92
CA LEU A 323 20.79 7.78 10.00
C LEU A 323 20.08 8.73 9.04
N ALA A 324 19.97 10.00 9.43
CA ALA A 324 19.33 11.02 8.61
C ALA A 324 20.13 11.30 7.32
N ILE A 325 19.49 11.12 6.16
CA ILE A 325 20.06 11.44 4.84
C ILE A 325 19.56 12.80 4.37
N ALA A 326 18.28 13.11 4.62
CA ALA A 326 17.67 14.36 4.17
C ALA A 326 18.32 15.56 4.86
N GLY A 327 18.77 16.55 4.08
CA GLY A 327 19.55 17.68 4.59
C GLY A 327 18.84 18.51 5.67
N PHE A 328 17.50 18.55 5.67
CA PHE A 328 16.73 19.24 6.70
C PHE A 328 16.57 18.44 8.01
N LEU A 329 16.83 17.14 8.01
CA LEU A 329 16.84 16.29 9.20
C LEU A 329 18.23 16.18 9.84
N LYS A 330 19.28 16.58 9.12
CA LYS A 330 20.65 16.53 9.64
C LYS A 330 20.86 17.57 10.73
N GLN A 331 21.44 17.17 11.85
CA GLN A 331 21.81 18.10 12.93
C GLN A 331 23.16 18.79 12.69
N GLY A 332 24.03 18.20 11.86
CA GLY A 332 25.39 18.67 11.60
C GLY A 332 26.38 18.39 12.74
N SER A 333 25.92 17.81 13.85
CA SER A 333 26.75 17.43 14.99
C SER A 333 26.19 16.19 15.69
N PRO A 334 27.03 15.39 16.38
CA PRO A 334 26.53 14.24 17.14
C PRO A 334 25.56 14.65 18.25
N THR A 335 24.54 13.84 18.49
CA THR A 335 23.60 14.04 19.58
C THR A 335 24.20 13.52 20.89
N LYS A 336 24.16 14.35 21.93
CA LYS A 336 24.64 14.00 23.27
C LYS A 336 23.48 13.65 24.19
N ILE A 337 23.56 12.47 24.79
CA ILE A 337 22.62 11.96 25.78
C ILE A 337 23.30 12.04 27.14
N THR A 338 22.71 12.79 28.06
CA THR A 338 23.29 12.98 29.40
C THR A 338 22.97 11.82 30.33
N LYS A 339 23.85 11.56 31.30
CA LYS A 339 23.60 10.59 32.37
C LYS A 339 22.28 10.91 33.09
N GLY A 340 21.50 9.85 33.35
CA GLY A 340 20.19 9.91 34.00
C GLY A 340 19.02 10.12 33.04
N THR A 341 19.29 10.33 31.74
CA THR A 341 18.23 10.42 30.73
C THR A 341 17.54 9.07 30.57
N GLN A 342 16.20 9.09 30.54
CA GLN A 342 15.37 7.93 30.27
C GLN A 342 14.87 7.95 28.83
N VAL A 343 15.02 6.84 28.12
CA VAL A 343 14.59 6.71 26.73
C VAL A 343 13.96 5.34 26.53
N ILE A 344 12.95 5.26 25.65
CA ILE A 344 12.40 3.99 25.18
C ILE A 344 13.07 3.67 23.84
N MET A 345 13.76 2.54 23.75
CA MET A 345 14.43 2.14 22.51
C MET A 345 14.45 0.63 22.32
N SER A 346 14.60 0.20 21.06
CA SER A 346 14.85 -1.20 20.77
C SER A 346 16.29 -1.57 21.13
N LEU A 347 16.45 -2.64 21.91
CA LEU A 347 17.74 -3.28 22.17
C LEU A 347 17.90 -4.57 21.35
N ALA A 348 16.99 -4.82 20.40
CA ALA A 348 17.04 -5.97 19.52
C ALA A 348 18.11 -5.75 18.44
N GLY A 349 19.36 -6.11 18.77
CA GLY A 349 20.49 -6.04 17.84
C GLY A 349 21.84 -6.02 18.55
N GLU A 350 22.93 -6.20 17.79
CA GLU A 350 24.29 -6.20 18.35
C GLU A 350 24.66 -4.87 19.00
N LYS A 351 24.29 -3.74 18.38
CA LYS A 351 24.53 -2.40 18.93
C LYS A 351 23.79 -2.16 20.24
N GLY A 352 22.51 -2.57 20.31
CA GLY A 352 21.71 -2.45 21.53
C GLY A 352 22.25 -3.30 22.67
N LYS A 353 22.64 -4.55 22.40
CA LYS A 353 23.30 -5.43 23.37
C LYS A 353 24.63 -4.85 23.86
N ALA A 354 25.44 -4.28 22.96
CA ALA A 354 26.70 -3.65 23.31
C ALA A 354 26.54 -2.50 24.31
N LEU A 355 25.46 -1.68 24.21
CA LEU A 355 25.20 -0.60 25.17
C LEU A 355 24.93 -1.13 26.59
N VAL A 356 24.23 -2.27 26.69
CA VAL A 356 23.95 -2.94 27.97
C VAL A 356 25.23 -3.59 28.52
N ASP A 357 25.95 -4.33 27.68
CA ASP A 357 27.17 -5.05 28.06
C ASP A 357 28.29 -4.10 28.51
N GLN A 358 28.36 -2.90 27.91
CA GLN A 358 29.30 -1.84 28.29
C GLN A 358 28.87 -1.05 29.54
N GLY A 359 27.68 -1.33 30.09
CA GLY A 359 27.14 -0.61 31.25
C GLY A 359 26.82 0.86 30.98
N ILE A 360 26.57 1.22 29.71
CA ILE A 360 26.15 2.57 29.31
C ILE A 360 24.68 2.77 29.65
N VAL A 361 23.86 1.73 29.48
CA VAL A 361 22.42 1.76 29.77
C VAL A 361 22.00 0.63 30.72
N THR A 362 21.04 0.91 31.59
CA THR A 362 20.34 -0.10 32.41
C THR A 362 18.91 -0.25 31.94
N ILE A 363 18.43 -1.49 31.82
CA ILE A 363 17.04 -1.78 31.44
C ILE A 363 16.17 -1.66 32.69
N ASP A 364 15.24 -0.72 32.67
CA ASP A 364 14.30 -0.49 33.78
C ASP A 364 13.06 -1.38 33.60
N GLU A 365 12.45 -1.34 32.42
CA GLU A 365 11.26 -2.13 32.06
C GLU A 365 11.27 -2.49 30.57
N LYS A 366 10.66 -3.62 30.24
CA LYS A 366 10.39 -4.04 28.86
C LYS A 366 8.92 -3.80 28.55
N LEU A 367 8.66 -3.08 27.48
CA LEU A 367 7.35 -2.63 27.06
C LEU A 367 7.00 -3.25 25.71
N TYR A 368 5.74 -3.61 25.52
CA TYR A 368 5.21 -4.03 24.24
C TYR A 368 4.83 -2.80 23.41
N TYR A 369 5.33 -2.73 22.18
CA TYR A 369 4.89 -1.77 21.19
C TYR A 369 4.48 -2.52 19.92
N ARG A 370 3.26 -2.26 19.43
CA ARG A 370 2.81 -2.82 18.16
C ARG A 370 3.77 -2.39 17.04
N PRO A 371 4.09 -3.22 16.04
CA PRO A 371 4.90 -2.78 14.92
C PRO A 371 4.14 -1.71 14.12
N LEU A 372 4.84 -0.63 13.75
CA LEU A 372 4.28 0.38 12.85
C LEU A 372 4.21 -0.16 11.42
N ASN A 373 3.14 0.15 10.73
CA ASN A 373 2.92 -0.29 9.36
C ASN A 373 3.35 0.78 8.35
N ASP A 374 4.35 0.46 7.53
CA ASP A 374 4.57 1.17 6.27
C ASP A 374 3.60 0.61 5.22
N PHE A 375 2.45 1.27 5.07
CA PHE A 375 1.42 0.84 4.13
C PHE A 375 1.87 0.89 2.67
N ALA A 376 2.75 1.82 2.29
CA ALA A 376 3.23 1.93 0.92
C ALA A 376 4.07 0.70 0.57
N PHE A 377 5.05 0.39 1.43
CA PHE A 377 5.87 -0.81 1.28
C PHE A 377 5.03 -2.09 1.31
N GLN A 378 4.12 -2.22 2.29
CA GLN A 378 3.31 -3.43 2.44
C GLN A 378 2.40 -3.68 1.24
N PHE A 379 1.75 -2.65 0.69
CA PHE A 379 0.91 -2.83 -0.50
C PHE A 379 1.74 -3.21 -1.73
N HIS A 380 2.91 -2.62 -1.92
CA HIS A 380 3.82 -3.00 -3.02
C HIS A 380 4.32 -4.43 -2.86
N ALA A 381 4.73 -4.83 -1.65
CA ALA A 381 5.19 -6.18 -1.35
C ALA A 381 4.09 -7.22 -1.55
N TYR A 382 2.88 -6.96 -1.03
CA TYR A 382 1.73 -7.84 -1.22
C TYR A 382 1.36 -8.00 -2.69
N LYS A 383 1.37 -6.90 -3.45
CA LYS A 383 1.11 -6.95 -4.89
C LYS A 383 2.14 -7.79 -5.63
N ALA A 384 3.43 -7.60 -5.36
CA ALA A 384 4.49 -8.40 -5.97
C ALA A 384 4.31 -9.90 -5.65
N GLN A 385 3.88 -10.23 -4.43
CA GLN A 385 3.55 -11.60 -4.04
C GLN A 385 2.35 -12.15 -4.82
N VAL A 386 1.28 -11.36 -4.98
CA VAL A 386 0.10 -11.75 -5.76
C VAL A 386 0.46 -12.00 -7.22
N GLU A 387 1.29 -11.14 -7.83
CA GLU A 387 1.77 -11.30 -9.21
C GLU A 387 2.59 -12.59 -9.35
N ALA A 388 3.53 -12.85 -8.43
CA ALA A 388 4.30 -14.10 -8.43
C ALA A 388 3.43 -15.35 -8.29
N LEU A 389 2.38 -15.29 -7.47
CA LEU A 389 1.41 -16.38 -7.31
C LEU A 389 0.57 -16.58 -8.59
N GLN A 390 0.17 -15.51 -9.26
CA GLN A 390 -0.56 -15.60 -10.54
C GLN A 390 0.30 -16.23 -11.64
N ASP A 391 1.58 -15.84 -11.73
CA ASP A 391 2.53 -16.44 -12.67
C ASP A 391 2.74 -17.93 -12.38
N THR A 392 2.89 -18.29 -11.10
CA THR A 392 3.00 -19.69 -10.68
C THR A 392 1.75 -20.48 -11.05
N ALA A 393 0.56 -19.92 -10.81
CA ALA A 393 -0.70 -20.55 -11.16
C ALA A 393 -0.84 -20.76 -12.68
N TYR A 394 -0.39 -19.79 -13.49
CA TYR A 394 -0.37 -19.92 -14.95
C TYR A 394 0.49 -21.09 -15.41
N VAL A 395 1.73 -21.20 -14.91
CA VAL A 395 2.66 -22.28 -15.25
C VAL A 395 2.11 -23.65 -14.82
N LEU A 396 1.53 -23.74 -13.62
CA LEU A 396 0.90 -24.96 -13.13
C LEU A 396 -0.29 -25.39 -13.99
N ASN A 397 -1.15 -24.45 -14.39
CA ASN A 397 -2.28 -24.75 -15.26
C ASN A 397 -1.83 -25.25 -16.64
N GLN A 398 -0.80 -24.65 -17.22
CA GLN A 398 -0.21 -25.12 -18.48
C GLN A 398 0.36 -26.54 -18.34
N SER A 399 1.02 -26.83 -17.21
CA SER A 399 1.56 -28.16 -16.91
C SER A 399 0.44 -29.19 -16.76
N ILE A 400 -0.66 -28.85 -16.08
CA ILE A 400 -1.85 -29.70 -15.95
C ILE A 400 -2.43 -30.03 -17.33
N GLU A 401 -2.54 -29.06 -18.23
CA GLU A 401 -3.02 -29.32 -19.60
C GLU A 401 -2.09 -30.26 -20.39
N MET A 402 -0.77 -30.11 -20.23
CA MET A 402 0.20 -31.01 -20.86
C MET A 402 0.08 -32.44 -20.30
N PHE A 403 -0.08 -32.59 -18.99
CA PHE A 403 -0.28 -33.90 -18.37
C PHE A 403 -1.59 -34.55 -18.81
N LYS A 404 -2.68 -33.80 -18.95
CA LYS A 404 -3.95 -34.32 -19.49
C LYS A 404 -3.78 -34.84 -20.93
N LYS A 405 -3.04 -34.12 -21.78
CA LYS A 405 -2.72 -34.58 -23.14
C LYS A 405 -1.87 -35.85 -23.13
N SER A 406 -0.85 -35.92 -22.28
CA SER A 406 0.01 -37.10 -22.14
C SER A 406 -0.76 -38.31 -21.60
N GLU A 407 -1.67 -38.10 -20.64
CA GLU A 407 -2.56 -39.14 -20.11
C GLU A 407 -3.46 -39.70 -21.21
N GLN A 408 -4.03 -38.84 -22.05
CA GLN A 408 -4.86 -39.27 -23.17
C GLN A 408 -4.06 -40.14 -24.16
N ILE A 409 -2.85 -39.71 -24.54
CA ILE A 409 -1.97 -40.49 -25.40
C ILE A 409 -1.64 -41.85 -24.76
N ALA A 410 -1.35 -41.88 -23.46
CA ALA A 410 -1.07 -43.13 -22.75
C ALA A 410 -2.28 -44.08 -22.75
N LYS A 411 -3.50 -43.56 -22.54
CA LYS A 411 -4.74 -44.34 -22.66
C LYS A 411 -4.93 -44.91 -24.06
N ASP A 412 -4.67 -44.11 -25.10
CA ASP A 412 -4.78 -44.55 -26.49
C ASP A 412 -3.76 -45.67 -26.81
N VAL A 413 -2.53 -45.55 -26.32
CA VAL A 413 -1.49 -46.60 -26.46
C VAL A 413 -1.88 -47.88 -25.72
N VAL A 414 -2.41 -47.79 -24.50
CA VAL A 414 -2.87 -48.97 -23.74
C VAL A 414 -4.03 -49.66 -24.46
N ALA A 415 -4.98 -48.88 -25.00
CA ALA A 415 -6.09 -49.42 -25.78
C ALA A 415 -5.59 -50.14 -27.05
N TYR A 416 -4.68 -49.51 -27.79
CA TYR A 416 -4.05 -50.11 -28.98
C TYR A 416 -3.33 -51.42 -28.65
N ARG A 417 -2.47 -51.44 -27.61
CA ARG A 417 -1.73 -52.64 -27.19
C ARG A 417 -2.65 -53.75 -26.70
N SER A 418 -3.76 -53.41 -26.06
CA SER A 418 -4.77 -54.38 -25.63
C SER A 418 -5.46 -55.06 -26.82
N GLN A 419 -5.78 -54.29 -27.87
CA GLN A 419 -6.33 -54.84 -29.12
C GLN A 419 -5.32 -55.72 -29.86
N GLU A 420 -4.05 -55.29 -29.95
CA GLU A 420 -2.97 -56.06 -30.56
C GLU A 420 -2.77 -57.40 -29.83
N LYS A 421 -2.73 -57.37 -28.50
CA LYS A 421 -2.64 -58.58 -27.67
C LYS A 421 -3.81 -59.54 -27.95
N ALA A 422 -5.03 -59.04 -28.06
CA ALA A 422 -6.20 -59.87 -28.36
C ALA A 422 -6.09 -60.53 -29.74
N LYS A 423 -5.64 -59.80 -30.78
CA LYS A 423 -5.39 -60.35 -32.12
C LYS A 423 -4.31 -61.44 -32.10
N LEU A 424 -3.19 -61.18 -31.42
CA LEU A 424 -2.11 -62.17 -31.30
C LEU A 424 -2.54 -63.43 -30.54
N GLN A 425 -3.44 -63.30 -29.55
CA GLN A 425 -4.01 -64.46 -28.86
C GLN A 425 -4.94 -65.28 -29.76
N ASP A 426 -5.75 -64.62 -30.60
CA ASP A 426 -6.58 -65.28 -31.60
C ASP A 426 -5.72 -66.01 -32.64
N ASP A 427 -4.71 -65.35 -33.20
CA ASP A 427 -3.78 -65.94 -34.16
C ASP A 427 -3.01 -67.12 -33.57
N LYS A 428 -2.52 -67.00 -32.33
CA LYS A 428 -1.91 -68.13 -31.62
C LYS A 428 -2.86 -69.32 -31.53
N SER A 429 -4.14 -69.08 -31.23
CA SER A 429 -5.14 -70.14 -31.10
C SER A 429 -5.40 -70.84 -32.44
N LYS A 430 -5.44 -70.09 -33.54
CA LYS A 430 -5.53 -70.64 -34.90
C LYS A 430 -4.31 -71.48 -35.27
N VAL A 431 -3.10 -71.00 -35.00
CA VAL A 431 -1.86 -71.74 -35.28
C VAL A 431 -1.81 -73.05 -34.49
N VAL A 432 -2.22 -73.04 -33.22
CA VAL A 432 -2.32 -74.27 -32.40
C VAL A 432 -3.31 -75.24 -33.03
N TYR A 433 -4.49 -74.76 -33.45
CA TYR A 433 -5.49 -75.59 -34.13
C TYR A 433 -4.95 -76.19 -35.44
N GLU A 434 -4.30 -75.39 -36.29
CA GLU A 434 -3.68 -75.85 -37.53
C GLU A 434 -2.62 -76.91 -37.27
N GLN A 435 -1.77 -76.71 -36.26
CA GLN A 435 -0.75 -77.68 -35.85
C GLN A 435 -1.39 -79.02 -35.45
N GLU A 436 -2.49 -79.00 -34.69
CA GLU A 436 -3.24 -80.20 -34.32
C GLU A 436 -3.86 -80.89 -35.55
N GLN A 437 -4.41 -80.13 -36.50
CA GLN A 437 -4.97 -80.70 -37.73
C GLN A 437 -3.89 -81.31 -38.63
N ILE A 438 -2.73 -80.66 -38.76
CA ILE A 438 -1.57 -81.20 -39.47
C ILE A 438 -1.11 -82.50 -38.82
N ALA A 439 -1.04 -82.55 -37.49
CA ALA A 439 -0.68 -83.77 -36.76
C ALA A 439 -1.67 -84.91 -37.05
N LYS A 440 -2.99 -84.65 -37.02
CA LYS A 440 -4.02 -85.63 -37.37
C LYS A 440 -3.89 -86.10 -38.83
N TYR A 441 -3.65 -85.18 -39.76
CA TYR A 441 -3.47 -85.51 -41.17
C TYR A 441 -2.22 -86.36 -41.39
N LYS A 442 -1.11 -86.02 -40.73
CA LYS A 442 0.13 -86.81 -40.76
C LYS A 442 -0.11 -88.25 -40.27
N THR A 443 -0.85 -88.43 -39.17
CA THR A 443 -1.21 -89.77 -38.68
C THR A 443 -2.03 -90.54 -39.72
N ARG A 444 -3.08 -89.92 -40.29
CA ARG A 444 -3.89 -90.56 -41.35
C ARG A 444 -3.05 -90.95 -42.56
N LEU A 445 -2.10 -90.10 -42.97
CA LEU A 445 -1.21 -90.39 -44.09
C LEU A 445 -0.27 -91.56 -43.78
N MET A 446 0.24 -91.65 -42.56
CA MET A 446 1.06 -92.79 -42.10
C MET A 446 0.25 -94.08 -42.03
N ASP A 447 -0.99 -94.02 -41.54
CA ASP A 447 -1.90 -95.18 -41.51
C ASP A 447 -2.21 -95.65 -42.94
N TYR A 448 -2.50 -94.72 -43.85
CA TYR A 448 -2.74 -95.02 -45.26
C TYR A 448 -1.50 -95.62 -45.96
N LEU A 449 -0.31 -95.09 -45.69
CA LEU A 449 0.94 -95.63 -46.22
C LEU A 449 1.17 -97.06 -45.72
N THR A 450 0.94 -97.30 -44.42
CA THR A 450 1.08 -98.61 -43.80
C THR A 450 0.12 -99.63 -44.42
N GLU A 451 -1.15 -99.24 -44.62
CA GLU A 451 -2.15 -100.11 -45.25
C GLU A 451 -1.82 -100.37 -46.73
N THR A 452 -1.35 -99.35 -47.45
CA THR A 452 -0.92 -99.50 -48.85
C THR A 452 0.28 -100.45 -48.96
N LEU A 453 1.27 -100.34 -48.07
CA LEU A 453 2.41 -101.27 -48.02
C LEU A 453 1.95 -102.71 -47.73
N LYS A 454 0.97 -102.88 -46.84
CA LYS A 454 0.36 -104.18 -46.53
C LYS A 454 -0.34 -104.76 -47.75
N ILE A 455 -1.19 -103.99 -48.43
CA ILE A 455 -1.86 -104.41 -49.68
C ILE A 455 -0.83 -104.76 -50.76
N ASN A 456 0.20 -103.94 -50.95
CA ASN A 456 1.25 -104.21 -51.94
C ASN A 456 2.02 -105.50 -51.61
N SER A 457 2.33 -105.74 -50.34
CA SER A 457 2.95 -106.99 -49.89
C SER A 457 2.07 -108.21 -50.13
N GLN A 458 0.74 -108.07 -49.95
CA GLN A 458 -0.24 -109.11 -50.26
C GLN A 458 -0.29 -109.37 -51.76
N LEU A 459 -0.41 -108.33 -52.58
CA LEU A 459 -0.40 -108.45 -54.05
C LEU A 459 0.89 -109.10 -54.56
N TYR A 460 2.04 -108.74 -54.01
CA TYR A 460 3.32 -109.37 -54.37
C TYR A 460 3.31 -110.86 -54.06
N ARG A 461 2.86 -111.27 -52.87
CA ARG A 461 2.72 -112.69 -52.50
C ARG A 461 1.74 -113.42 -53.41
N THR A 462 0.57 -112.82 -53.69
CA THR A 462 -0.43 -113.40 -54.60
C THR A 462 0.11 -113.56 -56.01
N ASN A 463 0.81 -112.55 -56.54
CA ASN A 463 1.46 -112.64 -57.85
C ASN A 463 2.52 -113.73 -57.88
N GLN A 464 3.30 -113.90 -56.80
CA GLN A 464 4.28 -114.97 -56.70
C GLN A 464 3.60 -116.36 -56.72
N THR A 465 2.52 -116.54 -55.95
CA THR A 465 1.72 -117.77 -56.00
C THR A 465 1.15 -118.04 -57.39
N LEU A 466 0.59 -117.02 -58.05
CA LEU A 466 0.06 -117.14 -59.41
C LEU A 466 1.15 -117.49 -60.43
N VAL A 467 2.36 -116.94 -60.28
CA VAL A 467 3.52 -117.31 -61.13
C VAL A 467 3.91 -118.77 -60.90
N GLU A 468 3.91 -119.24 -59.65
CA GLU A 468 4.16 -120.65 -59.33
C GLU A 468 3.06 -121.57 -59.89
N GLU A 469 1.80 -121.17 -59.83
CA GLU A 469 0.66 -121.88 -60.41
C GLU A 469 0.73 -121.90 -61.95
N LEU A 470 1.05 -120.78 -62.59
CA LEU A 470 1.28 -120.70 -64.04
C LEU A 470 2.43 -121.59 -64.47
N LYS A 471 3.52 -121.62 -63.69
CA LYS A 471 4.65 -122.52 -63.94
C LYS A 471 4.21 -123.98 -63.85
N ARG A 472 3.48 -124.35 -62.80
CA ARG A 472 2.91 -125.72 -62.66
C ARG A 472 1.98 -126.07 -63.82
N ALA A 473 1.08 -125.19 -64.22
CA ALA A 473 0.17 -125.41 -65.33
C ALA A 473 0.91 -125.51 -66.67
N SER A 474 1.95 -124.69 -66.89
CA SER A 474 2.84 -124.78 -68.05
C SER A 474 3.61 -126.11 -68.07
N ASP A 475 4.14 -126.53 -66.92
CA ASP A 475 4.82 -127.82 -66.78
C ASP A 475 3.86 -128.99 -67.04
N GLU A 476 2.61 -128.90 -66.57
CA GLU A 476 1.56 -129.89 -66.82
C GLU A 476 1.16 -129.94 -68.31
N VAL A 477 1.02 -128.80 -68.98
CA VAL A 477 0.76 -128.74 -70.43
C VAL A 477 1.94 -129.30 -71.24
N MET A 478 3.18 -129.01 -70.84
CA MET A 478 4.39 -129.59 -71.42
C MET A 478 4.40 -131.12 -71.27
N GLN A 479 4.06 -131.63 -70.08
CA GLN A 479 3.95 -133.08 -69.85
C GLN A 479 2.85 -133.73 -70.70
N ARG A 480 1.69 -133.08 -70.87
CA ARG A 480 0.63 -133.58 -71.75
C ARG A 480 1.04 -133.57 -73.22
N LEU A 481 1.78 -132.54 -73.66
CA LEU A 481 2.36 -132.50 -75.01
C LEU A 481 3.40 -133.61 -75.22
N GLU A 482 4.25 -133.89 -74.23
CA GLU A 482 5.18 -135.03 -74.27
C GLU A 482 4.46 -136.38 -74.30
N GLN A 483 3.39 -136.55 -73.50
CA GLN A 483 2.55 -137.73 -73.54
C GLN A 483 1.87 -137.94 -74.91
N GLN A 484 1.33 -136.89 -75.52
CA GLN A 484 0.77 -136.97 -76.87
C GLN A 484 1.82 -137.30 -77.93
N ARG A 485 3.06 -136.83 -77.75
CA ARG A 485 4.19 -137.15 -78.63
C ARG A 485 4.61 -138.62 -78.49
N LEU A 486 4.53 -139.18 -77.29
CA LEU A 486 4.78 -140.60 -77.01
C LEU A 486 3.65 -141.49 -77.56
N GLU A 487 2.40 -141.05 -77.47
CA GLU A 487 1.24 -141.78 -78.02
C GLU A 487 1.25 -141.80 -79.56
N GLN A 488 1.64 -140.71 -80.23
CA GLN A 488 1.87 -140.69 -81.69
C GLN A 488 3.07 -141.53 -82.13
N SER A 489 4.08 -141.71 -81.27
CA SER A 489 5.21 -142.62 -81.55
C SER A 489 4.83 -144.10 -81.43
N SER A 490 3.70 -144.43 -80.78
CA SER A 490 3.31 -145.83 -80.49
C SER A 490 2.34 -146.43 -81.51
N SER A 491 1.76 -145.64 -82.42
CA SER A 491 0.81 -146.13 -83.43
C SER A 491 1.44 -146.68 -84.71
N ASP A 492 2.76 -146.53 -84.92
CA ASP A 492 3.42 -146.80 -86.21
C ASP A 492 4.24 -148.11 -86.28
N SER A 493 4.20 -148.99 -85.26
CA SER A 493 5.10 -150.16 -85.23
C SER A 493 4.52 -151.47 -84.68
N LEU A 494 3.39 -151.96 -85.20
CA LEU A 494 2.96 -153.37 -85.03
C LEU A 494 2.01 -153.85 -86.16
N THR A 495 2.49 -153.78 -87.39
CA THR A 495 2.05 -154.63 -88.51
C THR A 495 3.29 -155.27 -89.16
N LEU A 496 3.71 -156.45 -88.67
CA LEU A 496 4.32 -157.55 -89.44
C LEU A 496 4.83 -158.69 -88.53
N ALA A 497 4.33 -159.91 -88.80
CA ALA A 497 4.66 -161.25 -88.27
C ALA A 497 4.27 -161.50 -86.79
N ASN A 498 3.22 -162.24 -86.44
CA ASN A 498 2.56 -163.41 -87.05
C ASN A 498 1.06 -163.42 -86.72
#